data_AF-A0A932HTK4-F1
#
_entry.id   AF-A0A932HTK4-F1
#
_cell.length_a   1.000
_cell.length_b   1.000
_cell.length_c   1.000
_cell.angle_alpha   90.00
_cell.angle_beta   90.00
_cell.angle_gamma   90.00
#
_symmetry.space_group_name_H-M   'P 1'
#
loop_
_entity.id
_entity.type
_entity.pdbx_description
1 polymer ?
#
loop_
_entity_poly.entity_id
_entity_poly.type
_entity_poly.pdbx_seq_one_letter_code
_entity_poly.pdbx_strand_id
1 'polypeptide(L)'
;MNAPFYKFGLFGEDASLVVALLIGIGFGFFLERAGFGSARKLAAQFYFTDLRVFKVMFTAIVTAMLGVFWLSWLGLLDYTQVAVPSTYLIPQIVGGLVFGIGFVMGGYCPGTCCVAAATGRLDGFVHLFGMISGILLFGELFSFVEGFYHSTPMGRATLPDLLQLPFGLTIFLIVLLALAGFAAAEWLEGKFAPSTEEAGS
;
A
#
# COMPACT_ATOMS: atom_id res chain seq x y z
N MET A 1 8.96 -22.68 13.73
CA MET A 1 7.91 -22.59 12.70
C MET A 1 6.57 -22.33 13.39
N ASN A 2 6.30 -21.10 13.85
CA ASN A 2 5.11 -20.79 14.67
C ASN A 2 4.27 -19.59 14.18
N ALA A 3 4.62 -18.95 13.06
CA ALA A 3 3.75 -18.02 12.36
C ALA A 3 3.45 -18.58 10.96
N PRO A 4 2.17 -18.59 10.54
CA PRO A 4 1.05 -17.81 11.08
C PRO A 4 0.36 -18.43 12.32
N PHE A 5 0.29 -17.68 13.43
CA PHE A 5 -0.30 -18.10 14.72
C PHE A 5 -1.78 -18.51 14.62
N TYR A 6 -2.49 -18.03 13.58
CA TYR A 6 -3.84 -18.44 13.23
C TYR A 6 -3.92 -19.91 12.77
N LYS A 7 -2.91 -20.39 12.03
CA LYS A 7 -2.89 -21.76 11.48
C LYS A 7 -2.35 -22.80 12.48
N PHE A 8 -1.68 -22.35 13.54
CA PHE A 8 -1.17 -23.20 14.62
C PHE A 8 -2.12 -23.31 15.82
N GLY A 9 -3.33 -22.74 15.75
CA GLY A 9 -4.38 -22.93 16.78
C GLY A 9 -4.07 -22.33 18.16
N LEU A 10 -3.08 -21.44 18.25
CA LEU A 10 -2.67 -20.80 19.51
C LEU A 10 -3.57 -19.60 19.90
N PHE A 11 -4.33 -19.05 18.95
CA PHE A 11 -5.33 -18.01 19.17
C PHE A 11 -6.69 -18.49 18.61
N GLY A 12 -7.75 -18.42 19.41
CA GLY A 12 -9.12 -18.61 18.91
C GLY A 12 -9.50 -17.53 17.89
N GLU A 13 -10.50 -17.81 17.04
CA GLU A 13 -10.99 -16.86 16.02
C GLU A 13 -11.33 -15.51 16.66
N ASP A 14 -11.97 -15.52 17.83
CA ASP A 14 -12.31 -14.31 18.60
C ASP A 14 -11.08 -13.46 18.95
N ALA A 15 -10.01 -14.10 19.43
CA ALA A 15 -8.78 -13.40 19.80
C ALA A 15 -8.07 -12.82 18.58
N SER A 16 -8.13 -13.51 17.43
CA SER A 16 -7.57 -13.01 16.18
C SER A 16 -8.32 -11.76 15.67
N LEU A 17 -9.64 -11.74 15.80
CA LEU A 17 -10.48 -10.59 15.43
C LEU A 17 -10.20 -9.39 16.34
N VAL A 18 -10.04 -9.61 17.65
CA VAL A 18 -9.68 -8.55 18.61
C VAL A 18 -8.29 -7.98 18.30
N VAL A 19 -7.30 -8.83 18.03
CA VAL A 19 -5.95 -8.38 17.66
C VAL A 19 -5.98 -7.61 16.33
N ALA A 20 -6.71 -8.10 15.33
CA ALA A 20 -6.87 -7.41 14.06
C ALA A 20 -7.53 -6.02 14.23
N LEU A 21 -8.54 -5.92 15.09
CA LEU A 21 -9.18 -4.65 15.43
C LEU A 21 -8.19 -3.67 16.08
N LEU A 22 -7.42 -4.14 17.07
CA LEU A 22 -6.42 -3.31 17.75
C LEU A 22 -5.33 -2.82 16.79
N ILE A 23 -4.85 -3.69 15.91
CA ILE A 23 -3.87 -3.33 14.87
C ILE A 23 -4.48 -2.30 13.90
N GLY A 24 -5.74 -2.49 13.49
CA GLY A 24 -6.46 -1.56 12.63
C GLY A 24 -6.62 -0.16 13.25
N ILE A 25 -6.99 -0.09 14.53
CA ILE A 25 -7.06 1.16 15.28
C ILE A 25 -5.69 1.83 15.36
N GLY A 26 -4.64 1.06 15.69
CA GLY A 26 -3.27 1.57 15.74
C GLY A 26 -2.81 2.12 14.38
N PHE A 27 -3.07 1.38 13.30
CA PHE A 27 -2.75 1.80 11.94
C PHE A 27 -3.48 3.11 11.57
N GLY A 28 -4.79 3.21 11.85
CA GLY A 28 -5.57 4.43 11.63
C GLY A 28 -5.04 5.63 12.42
N PHE A 29 -4.65 5.43 13.68
CA PHE A 29 -4.04 6.47 14.50
C PHE A 29 -2.73 6.99 13.91
N PHE A 30 -1.85 6.12 13.43
CA PHE A 30 -0.60 6.53 12.78
C PHE A 30 -0.85 7.27 11.46
N LEU A 31 -1.82 6.84 10.65
CA LEU A 31 -2.19 7.53 9.41
C LEU A 31 -2.73 8.95 9.67
N GLU A 32 -3.55 9.12 10.70
CA GLU A 32 -4.07 10.44 11.06
C GLU A 32 -2.96 11.34 11.63
N ARG A 33 -2.07 10.79 12.47
CA ARG A 33 -0.90 11.51 12.97
C ARG A 33 0.07 11.93 11.86
N ALA A 34 0.21 11.13 10.82
CA ALA A 34 0.95 11.49 9.61
C ALA A 34 0.26 12.58 8.77
N GLY A 35 -1.01 12.91 9.07
CA GLY A 35 -1.80 13.90 8.36
C GLY A 35 -2.33 13.41 7.02
N PHE A 36 -2.37 12.10 6.79
CA PHE A 36 -2.90 11.51 5.56
C PHE A 36 -4.43 11.50 5.48
N GLY A 37 -5.13 12.02 6.50
CA GLY A 37 -6.57 12.27 6.42
C GLY A 37 -6.95 13.46 5.52
N SER A 38 -6.00 14.18 4.92
CA SER A 38 -6.27 15.40 4.12
C SER A 38 -6.04 15.17 2.62
N ALA A 39 -7.10 15.33 1.81
CA ALA A 39 -7.02 15.27 0.35
C ALA A 39 -5.98 16.21 -0.24
N ARG A 40 -5.80 17.41 0.35
CA ARG A 40 -4.82 18.40 -0.15
C ARG A 40 -3.38 17.88 -0.07
N LYS A 41 -3.03 17.19 1.03
CA LYS A 41 -1.69 16.61 1.21
C LYS A 41 -1.45 15.42 0.28
N LEU A 42 -2.49 14.62 0.03
CA LEU A 42 -2.43 13.50 -0.91
C LEU A 42 -2.37 13.97 -2.36
N ALA A 43 -3.11 15.04 -2.71
CA ALA A 43 -3.05 15.66 -4.03
C ALA A 43 -1.71 16.35 -4.28
N ALA A 44 -1.10 16.98 -3.26
CA ALA A 44 0.20 17.64 -3.35
C ALA A 44 1.33 16.72 -3.86
N GLN A 45 1.21 15.41 -3.59
CA GLN A 45 2.11 14.38 -4.14
C GLN A 45 2.11 14.36 -5.69
N PHE A 46 0.96 14.57 -6.33
CA PHE A 46 0.85 14.61 -7.80
C PHE A 46 1.33 15.92 -8.41
N TYR A 47 1.31 17.00 -7.63
CA TYR A 47 1.85 18.30 -8.02
C TYR A 47 3.35 18.44 -7.71
N PHE A 48 4.00 17.39 -7.21
CA PHE A 48 5.41 17.39 -6.79
C PHE A 48 5.76 18.46 -5.73
N THR A 49 4.77 18.98 -5.00
CA THR A 49 4.97 20.03 -3.98
C THR A 49 5.25 19.47 -2.60
N ASP A 50 4.72 18.28 -2.28
CA ASP A 50 4.98 17.57 -1.03
C ASP A 50 5.08 16.06 -1.31
N LEU A 51 6.31 15.50 -1.31
CA LEU A 51 6.55 14.07 -1.57
C LEU A 51 6.57 13.21 -0.29
N ARG A 52 6.02 13.72 0.82
CA ARG A 52 5.99 13.00 2.10
C ARG A 52 5.28 11.65 1.99
N VAL A 53 4.18 11.56 1.24
CA VAL A 53 3.43 10.29 1.06
C VAL A 53 4.32 9.24 0.41
N PHE A 54 5.02 9.60 -0.67
CA PHE A 54 5.95 8.71 -1.35
C PHE A 54 7.07 8.22 -0.44
N LYS A 55 7.72 9.14 0.29
CA LYS A 55 8.81 8.79 1.23
C LYS A 55 8.35 7.83 2.33
N VAL A 56 7.18 8.08 2.92
CA VAL A 56 6.61 7.22 3.98
C VAL A 56 6.22 5.84 3.44
N MET A 57 5.62 5.76 2.25
CA MET A 57 5.26 4.46 1.66
C MET A 57 6.49 3.64 1.29
N PHE A 58 7.51 4.23 0.68
CA PHE A 58 8.75 3.52 0.34
C PHE A 58 9.48 3.02 1.59
N THR A 59 9.62 3.85 2.62
CA THR A 59 10.25 3.43 3.88
C THR A 59 9.44 2.37 4.61
N ALA A 60 8.10 2.44 4.59
CA ALA A 60 7.24 1.39 5.13
C ALA A 60 7.42 0.05 4.38
N ILE A 61 7.51 0.07 3.05
CA ILE A 61 7.76 -1.14 2.23
C ILE A 61 9.12 -1.75 2.59
N VAL A 62 10.18 -0.95 2.65
CA VAL A 62 11.52 -1.45 3.02
C VAL A 62 11.53 -2.02 4.42
N THR A 63 10.92 -1.32 5.38
CA THR A 63 10.83 -1.76 6.78
C THR A 63 10.06 -3.08 6.89
N ALA A 64 8.93 -3.20 6.18
CA ALA A 64 8.16 -4.44 6.14
C ALA A 64 8.95 -5.58 5.51
N MET A 65 9.66 -5.33 4.40
CA MET A 65 10.46 -6.35 3.72
C MET A 65 11.61 -6.86 4.61
N LEU A 66 12.33 -5.95 5.27
CA LEU A 66 13.39 -6.30 6.23
C LEU A 66 12.82 -7.02 7.46
N GLY A 67 11.65 -6.59 7.94
CA GLY A 67 10.94 -7.23 9.05
C GLY A 67 10.57 -8.68 8.72
N VAL A 68 9.97 -8.92 7.56
CA VAL A 68 9.63 -10.27 7.09
C VAL A 68 10.89 -11.12 6.92
N PHE A 69 11.99 -10.54 6.41
CA PHE A 69 13.28 -11.22 6.30
C PHE A 69 13.84 -11.69 7.63
N TRP A 70 13.90 -10.81 8.62
CA TRP A 70 14.36 -11.15 9.95
C TRP A 70 13.45 -12.14 10.66
N LEU A 71 12.12 -11.98 10.55
CA LEU A 71 11.16 -12.92 11.12
C LEU A 71 11.26 -14.31 10.50
N SER A 72 11.57 -14.39 9.20
CA SER A 72 11.79 -15.68 8.57
C SER A 72 13.13 -16.31 8.97
N TRP A 73 14.20 -15.51 9.07
CA TRP A 73 15.49 -16.00 9.53
C TRP A 73 15.44 -16.54 10.96
N LEU A 74 14.67 -15.90 11.84
CA LEU A 74 14.40 -16.35 13.21
C LEU A 74 13.48 -17.60 13.28
N GLY A 75 13.06 -18.16 12.14
CA GLY A 75 12.21 -19.34 12.06
C GLY A 75 10.78 -19.13 12.57
N LEU A 76 10.39 -17.86 12.75
CA LEU A 76 9.06 -17.47 13.19
C LEU A 76 8.10 -17.48 12.01
N LEU A 77 8.49 -17.00 10.82
CA LEU A 77 7.60 -16.82 9.66
C LEU A 77 7.99 -17.73 8.49
N ASP A 78 7.03 -18.55 8.03
CA ASP A 78 7.18 -19.40 6.83
C ASP A 78 6.74 -18.62 5.57
N TYR A 79 7.70 -18.34 4.68
CA TYR A 79 7.46 -17.63 3.41
C TYR A 79 6.43 -18.32 2.51
N THR A 80 6.32 -19.64 2.59
CA THR A 80 5.39 -20.42 1.75
C THR A 80 3.93 -20.16 2.09
N GLN A 81 3.66 -19.64 3.29
CA GLN A 81 2.31 -19.34 3.77
C GLN A 81 1.90 -17.87 3.60
N VAL A 82 2.81 -17.02 3.13
CA VAL A 82 2.45 -15.65 2.76
C VAL A 82 1.57 -15.73 1.51
N ALA A 83 0.33 -15.23 1.62
CA ALA A 83 -0.60 -15.19 0.50
C ALA A 83 -0.13 -14.15 -0.52
N VAL A 84 0.68 -14.58 -1.49
CA VAL A 84 1.00 -13.75 -2.66
C VAL A 84 -0.13 -13.91 -3.66
N PRO A 85 -0.81 -12.82 -4.04
CA PRO A 85 -1.86 -12.87 -5.05
C PRO A 85 -1.28 -13.30 -6.41
N SER A 86 -2.08 -14.00 -7.20
CA SER A 86 -1.70 -14.36 -8.57
C SER A 86 -1.56 -13.10 -9.44
N THR A 87 -0.54 -13.10 -10.28
CA THR A 87 -0.20 -11.99 -11.16
C THR A 87 -0.91 -12.17 -12.50
N TYR A 88 -1.87 -11.28 -12.76
CA TYR A 88 -2.54 -11.14 -14.06
C TYR A 88 -2.11 -9.81 -14.65
N LEU A 89 -1.17 -9.83 -15.60
CA LEU A 89 -0.46 -8.61 -16.01
C LEU A 89 -1.40 -7.56 -16.63
N ILE A 90 -2.26 -7.98 -17.56
CA ILE A 90 -3.17 -7.08 -18.28
C ILE A 90 -4.27 -6.53 -17.35
N PRO A 91 -5.01 -7.38 -16.57
CA PRO A 91 -5.99 -6.89 -15.62
C PRO A 91 -5.39 -5.99 -14.52
N GLN A 92 -4.17 -6.26 -14.06
CA GLN A 92 -3.50 -5.43 -13.06
C GLN A 92 -3.09 -4.07 -13.60
N ILE A 93 -2.61 -3.99 -14.85
CA ILE A 93 -2.29 -2.70 -15.49
C ILE A 93 -3.56 -1.87 -15.66
N VAL A 94 -4.63 -2.47 -16.21
CA VAL A 94 -5.89 -1.76 -16.42
C VAL A 94 -6.52 -1.35 -15.09
N GLY A 95 -6.58 -2.27 -14.12
CA GLY A 95 -7.10 -1.99 -12.78
C GLY A 95 -6.28 -0.92 -12.05
N GLY A 96 -4.95 -0.97 -12.15
CA GLY A 96 -4.06 0.03 -11.58
C GLY A 96 -4.23 1.41 -12.21
N LEU A 97 -4.47 1.49 -13.52
CA LEU A 97 -4.73 2.74 -14.23
C LEU A 97 -6.08 3.34 -13.83
N VAL A 98 -7.14 2.53 -13.77
CA VAL A 98 -8.47 2.96 -13.29
C VAL A 98 -8.40 3.41 -11.83
N PHE A 99 -7.72 2.66 -10.98
CA PHE A 99 -7.48 3.03 -9.58
C PHE A 99 -6.69 4.33 -9.48
N GLY A 100 -5.65 4.52 -10.29
CA GLY A 100 -4.84 5.73 -10.33
C GLY A 100 -5.67 6.96 -10.71
N ILE A 101 -6.53 6.85 -11.73
CA ILE A 101 -7.46 7.92 -12.12
C ILE A 101 -8.41 8.24 -10.95
N GLY A 102 -8.98 7.22 -10.31
CA GLY A 102 -9.85 7.40 -9.14
C GLY A 102 -9.14 8.07 -7.97
N PHE A 103 -7.88 7.73 -7.73
CA PHE A 103 -7.07 8.33 -6.67
C PHE A 103 -6.74 9.81 -6.95
N VAL A 104 -6.40 10.16 -8.20
CA VAL A 104 -6.15 11.56 -8.60
C VAL A 104 -7.42 12.41 -8.48
N MET A 105 -8.56 11.87 -8.91
CA MET A 105 -9.85 12.57 -8.87
C MET A 105 -10.38 12.72 -7.44
N GLY A 106 -10.26 11.67 -6.62
CA GLY A 106 -10.80 11.62 -5.27
C GLY A 106 -9.88 12.17 -4.19
N GLY A 107 -8.57 12.26 -4.46
CA GLY A 107 -7.58 12.73 -3.50
C GLY A 107 -7.39 11.82 -2.28
N TYR A 108 -7.95 10.61 -2.27
CA TYR A 108 -7.81 9.64 -1.18
C TYR A 108 -7.53 8.24 -1.72
N CYS A 109 -6.63 7.53 -1.05
CA CYS A 109 -6.42 6.10 -1.23
C CYS A 109 -7.30 5.31 -0.23
N PRO A 110 -7.47 3.98 -0.40
CA PRO A 110 -8.51 3.24 0.31
C PRO A 110 -8.31 3.19 1.83
N GLY A 111 -7.08 3.27 2.32
CA GLY A 111 -6.83 3.40 3.77
C GLY A 111 -7.11 4.81 4.30
N THR A 112 -6.72 5.83 3.54
CA THR A 112 -6.84 7.24 3.96
C THR A 112 -8.26 7.77 3.94
N CYS A 113 -9.14 7.29 3.07
CA CYS A 113 -10.55 7.70 3.09
C CYS A 113 -11.28 7.20 4.34
N CYS A 114 -10.93 6.02 4.87
CA CYS A 114 -11.49 5.52 6.13
C CYS A 114 -11.08 6.41 7.30
N VAL A 115 -9.82 6.85 7.33
CA VAL A 115 -9.30 7.78 8.34
C VAL A 115 -9.92 9.17 8.20
N ALA A 116 -10.07 9.67 6.97
CA ALA A 116 -10.73 10.94 6.67
C ALA A 116 -12.22 10.92 7.06
N ALA A 117 -12.93 9.81 6.80
CA ALA A 117 -14.31 9.63 7.24
C ALA A 117 -14.41 9.59 8.78
N ALA A 118 -13.51 8.85 9.45
CA ALA A 118 -13.47 8.76 10.91
C ALA A 118 -13.16 10.10 11.60
N THR A 119 -12.42 10.99 10.93
CA THR A 119 -12.12 12.35 11.43
C THR A 119 -13.20 13.38 11.11
N GLY A 120 -14.30 12.96 10.46
CA GLY A 120 -15.45 13.82 10.17
C GLY A 120 -15.33 14.65 8.89
N ARG A 121 -14.38 14.35 7.99
CA ARG A 121 -14.28 15.04 6.70
C ARG A 121 -15.31 14.50 5.71
N LEU A 122 -16.17 15.41 5.22
CA LEU A 122 -17.17 15.10 4.19
C LEU A 122 -16.55 14.51 2.93
N ASP A 123 -15.39 15.03 2.50
CA ASP A 123 -14.68 14.51 1.31
C ASP A 123 -14.31 13.02 1.47
N GLY A 124 -13.94 12.61 2.70
CA GLY A 124 -13.63 11.23 3.03
C GLY A 124 -14.86 10.32 2.95
N PHE A 125 -16.02 10.80 3.44
CA PHE A 125 -17.28 10.06 3.33
C PHE A 125 -17.70 9.84 1.88
N VAL A 126 -17.65 10.87 1.04
CA VAL A 126 -18.01 10.75 -0.39
C VAL A 126 -17.12 9.73 -1.09
N HIS A 127 -15.82 9.76 -0.82
CA HIS A 127 -14.89 8.79 -1.41
C HIS A 127 -15.12 7.38 -0.88
N LEU A 128 -15.40 7.22 0.41
CA LEU A 128 -15.71 5.93 1.02
C LEU A 128 -16.98 5.30 0.42
N PHE A 129 -18.04 6.08 0.25
CA PHE A 129 -19.26 5.62 -0.41
C PHE A 129 -19.01 5.27 -1.88
N GLY A 130 -18.24 6.09 -2.61
CA GLY A 130 -17.84 5.81 -3.99
C GLY A 130 -17.03 4.51 -4.13
N MET A 131 -16.16 4.22 -3.17
CA MET A 131 -15.41 2.97 -3.14
C MET A 131 -16.33 1.77 -2.88
N ILE A 132 -17.20 1.85 -1.87
CA ILE A 132 -18.13 0.77 -1.53
C ILE A 132 -19.05 0.49 -2.73
N SER A 133 -19.63 1.53 -3.34
CA SER A 133 -20.49 1.37 -4.51
C SER A 133 -19.73 0.82 -5.71
N GLY A 134 -18.49 1.27 -5.94
CA GLY A 134 -17.62 0.74 -6.99
C GLY A 134 -17.28 -0.73 -6.81
N ILE A 135 -16.99 -1.18 -5.59
CA ILE A 135 -16.72 -2.59 -5.28
C ILE A 135 -17.96 -3.45 -5.53
N LEU A 136 -19.14 -2.99 -5.10
CA LEU A 136 -20.40 -3.70 -5.31
C LEU A 136 -20.74 -3.81 -6.81
N LEU A 137 -20.63 -2.70 -7.54
CA LEU A 137 -20.87 -2.66 -8.98
C LEU A 137 -19.89 -3.55 -9.74
N PHE A 138 -18.62 -3.53 -9.38
CA PHE A 138 -17.62 -4.42 -9.97
C PHE A 138 -17.92 -5.89 -9.65
N GLY A 139 -18.41 -6.20 -8.45
CA GLY A 139 -18.84 -7.55 -8.07
C GLY A 139 -19.97 -8.10 -8.96
N GLU A 140 -20.95 -7.28 -9.32
CA GLU A 140 -22.02 -7.70 -10.24
C GLU A 140 -21.56 -7.80 -11.70
N LEU A 141 -20.71 -6.85 -12.13
CA LEU A 141 -20.12 -6.85 -13.47
C LEU A 141 -19.03 -7.91 -13.65
N PHE A 142 -18.52 -8.51 -12.56
CA PHE A 142 -17.43 -9.47 -12.61
C PHE A 142 -17.74 -10.64 -13.53
N SER A 143 -18.98 -11.16 -13.50
CA SER A 143 -19.43 -12.24 -14.38
C SER A 143 -19.31 -11.93 -15.88
N PHE A 144 -19.36 -10.64 -16.26
CA PHE A 144 -19.16 -10.19 -17.65
C PHE A 144 -17.68 -9.93 -17.98
N VAL A 145 -16.88 -9.59 -16.98
CA VAL A 145 -15.46 -9.23 -17.12
C VAL A 145 -14.54 -10.45 -16.87
N GLU A 146 -15.07 -11.58 -16.41
CA GLU A 146 -14.33 -12.80 -16.07
C GLU A 146 -13.40 -13.26 -17.22
N GLY A 147 -13.89 -13.23 -18.46
CA GLY A 147 -13.10 -13.58 -19.64
C GLY A 147 -11.89 -12.66 -19.88
N PHE A 148 -11.99 -11.39 -19.48
CA PHE A 148 -10.87 -10.44 -19.50
C PHE A 148 -9.99 -10.55 -18.25
N TYR A 149 -10.57 -10.86 -17.09
CA TYR A 149 -9.86 -10.97 -15.81
C TYR A 149 -8.92 -12.18 -15.76
N HIS A 150 -9.25 -13.27 -16.47
CA HIS A 150 -8.37 -14.42 -16.63
C HIS A 150 -7.41 -14.33 -17.81
N SER A 151 -7.37 -13.20 -18.52
CA SER A 151 -6.44 -13.03 -19.63
C SER A 151 -5.00 -12.90 -19.12
N THR A 152 -4.11 -13.79 -19.61
CA THR A 152 -2.68 -13.88 -19.24
C THR A 152 -2.41 -14.21 -17.76
N PRO A 153 -2.67 -15.46 -17.32
CA PRO A 153 -2.25 -15.93 -16.00
C PRO A 153 -0.72 -16.13 -16.00
N MET A 154 0.03 -15.23 -15.37
CA MET A 154 1.47 -15.43 -15.13
C MET A 154 1.74 -16.18 -13.81
N GLY A 155 0.70 -16.61 -13.09
CA GLY A 155 0.84 -17.34 -11.83
C GLY A 155 1.38 -16.47 -10.70
N ARG A 156 2.01 -17.09 -9.68
CA ARG A 156 2.75 -16.36 -8.63
C ARG A 156 4.12 -15.97 -9.17
N ALA A 157 4.20 -14.85 -9.88
CA ALA A 157 5.47 -14.29 -10.31
C ALA A 157 6.02 -13.38 -9.20
N THR A 158 6.95 -13.90 -8.39
CA THR A 158 7.69 -13.05 -7.44
C THR A 158 8.97 -12.53 -8.09
N LEU A 159 9.43 -11.32 -7.72
CA LEU A 159 10.69 -10.75 -8.25
C LEU A 159 11.88 -11.74 -8.20
N PRO A 160 12.10 -12.50 -7.10
CA PRO A 160 13.14 -13.53 -7.03
C PRO A 160 12.99 -14.64 -8.08
N ASP A 161 11.77 -15.12 -8.33
CA ASP A 161 11.49 -16.19 -9.31
C ASP A 161 11.66 -15.70 -10.75
N LEU A 162 11.31 -14.44 -11.02
CA LEU A 162 11.39 -13.84 -12.36
C LEU A 162 12.83 -13.42 -12.73
N LEU A 163 13.64 -13.02 -11.74
CA LEU A 163 15.04 -12.61 -11.93
C LEU A 163 16.04 -13.77 -11.71
N GLN A 164 15.61 -14.94 -11.23
CA GLN A 164 16.48 -16.07 -10.86
C GLN A 164 17.61 -15.70 -9.88
N LEU A 165 17.40 -14.67 -9.04
CA LEU A 165 18.40 -14.16 -8.11
C LEU A 165 18.18 -14.73 -6.70
N PRO A 166 19.26 -15.00 -5.93
CA PRO A 166 19.12 -15.44 -4.55
C PRO A 166 18.40 -14.36 -3.72
N PHE A 167 17.48 -14.78 -2.84
CA PHE A 167 16.61 -13.89 -2.05
C PHE A 167 17.35 -12.76 -1.34
N GLY A 168 18.56 -13.01 -0.83
CA GLY A 168 19.39 -11.99 -0.19
C GLY A 168 19.85 -10.87 -1.13
N LEU A 169 20.14 -11.18 -2.39
CA LEU A 169 20.55 -10.20 -3.40
C LEU A 169 19.34 -9.36 -3.87
N THR A 170 18.16 -9.97 -4.02
CA THR A 170 16.93 -9.26 -4.35
C THR A 170 16.55 -8.25 -3.25
N ILE A 171 16.67 -8.66 -1.99
CA ILE A 171 16.46 -7.78 -0.84
C ILE A 171 17.46 -6.62 -0.84
N PHE A 172 18.73 -6.89 -1.07
CA PHE A 172 19.78 -5.87 -1.16
C PHE A 172 19.51 -4.87 -2.30
N LEU A 173 19.12 -5.35 -3.49
CA LEU A 173 18.78 -4.51 -4.64
C LEU A 173 17.56 -3.62 -4.38
N ILE A 174 16.50 -4.14 -3.74
CA ILE A 174 15.31 -3.36 -3.40
C ILE A 174 15.63 -2.29 -2.35
N VAL A 175 16.46 -2.62 -1.35
CA VAL A 175 16.93 -1.63 -0.37
C VAL A 175 17.72 -0.52 -1.07
N LEU A 176 18.61 -0.88 -1.99
CA LEU A 176 19.40 0.09 -2.76
C LEU A 176 18.52 0.96 -3.67
N LEU A 177 17.52 0.37 -4.34
CA LEU A 177 16.52 1.09 -5.12
C LEU A 177 15.71 2.06 -4.26
N ALA A 178 15.33 1.65 -3.05
CA ALA A 178 14.57 2.50 -2.14
C ALA A 178 15.41 3.68 -1.61
N LEU A 179 16.69 3.46 -1.32
CA LEU A 179 17.63 4.53 -0.97
C LEU A 179 17.82 5.50 -2.15
N ALA A 180 17.95 4.99 -3.37
CA ALA A 180 18.00 5.81 -4.58
C ALA A 180 16.69 6.58 -4.81
N GLY A 181 15.54 5.96 -4.57
CA GLY A 181 14.23 6.61 -4.66
C GLY A 181 14.04 7.72 -3.62
N PHE A 182 14.58 7.54 -2.41
CA PHE A 182 14.59 8.57 -1.38
C PHE A 182 15.46 9.77 -1.77
N ALA A 183 16.68 9.51 -2.28
CA ALA A 183 17.57 10.55 -2.79
C ALA A 183 16.96 11.28 -4.00
N ALA A 184 16.29 10.57 -4.91
CA ALA A 184 15.58 11.16 -6.04
C ALA A 184 14.39 12.02 -5.59
N ALA A 185 13.66 11.60 -4.57
CA ALA A 185 12.56 12.38 -4.00
C ALA A 185 13.06 13.67 -3.34
N GLU A 186 14.17 13.64 -2.61
CA GLU A 186 14.81 14.85 -2.07
C GLU A 186 15.32 15.79 -3.17
N TRP A 187 15.89 15.23 -4.24
CA TRP A 187 16.33 16.03 -5.39
C TRP A 187 15.16 16.70 -6.13
N LEU A 188 14.04 15.99 -6.30
CA LEU A 188 12.83 16.53 -6.92
C LEU A 188 12.19 17.61 -6.04
N GLU A 189 12.10 17.40 -4.73
CA GLU A 189 11.65 18.44 -3.80
C GLU A 189 12.57 19.67 -3.87
N GLY A 190 13.89 19.50 -3.91
CA GLY A 190 14.82 20.63 -4.02
C GLY A 190 14.71 21.42 -5.34
N LYS A 191 14.13 20.83 -6.38
CA LYS A 191 14.00 21.44 -7.71
C LYS A 191 12.62 22.05 -7.97
N PHE A 192 11.58 21.55 -7.30
CA PHE A 192 10.19 21.97 -7.48
C PHE A 192 9.56 22.61 -6.24
N ALA A 193 10.21 22.55 -5.07
CA ALA A 193 9.78 23.31 -3.91
C ALA A 193 9.97 24.81 -4.20
N PRO A 194 8.92 25.63 -4.08
CA PRO A 194 9.07 27.08 -4.16
C PRO A 194 9.99 27.52 -3.02
N SER A 195 10.94 28.39 -3.32
CA SER A 195 11.87 29.00 -2.37
C SER A 195 11.11 29.48 -1.14
N THR A 196 11.27 28.81 -0.01
CA THR A 196 10.80 29.33 1.27
C THR A 196 11.75 30.44 1.71
N GLU A 197 11.67 31.59 1.04
CA GLU A 197 12.39 32.81 1.43
C GLU A 197 11.45 34.01 1.66
N GLU A 198 10.12 33.83 1.69
CA GLU A 198 9.19 34.92 2.05
C GLU A 198 7.96 34.42 2.83
N ALA A 199 8.14 34.16 4.13
CA ALA A 199 7.14 34.28 5.21
C ALA A 199 7.84 33.81 6.50
N GLY A 200 8.66 34.62 7.16
CA GLY A 200 8.26 35.91 7.71
C GLY A 200 7.90 35.70 9.18
N SER A 201 8.86 36.05 10.04
CA SER A 201 8.82 36.28 11.50
C SER A 201 7.47 36.37 12.20
#